data_AF-A0A925AVY9-F1
#
_entry.id   AF-A0A925AVY9-F1
#
_cell.length_a   1.000
_cell.length_b   1.000
_cell.length_c   1.000
_cell.angle_alpha   90.00
_cell.angle_beta   90.00
_cell.angle_gamma   90.00
#
_symmetry.space_group_name_H-M   'P 1'
#
loop_
_entity.id
_entity.type
_entity.pdbx_description
1 polymer ?
#
loop_
_entity_poly.entity_id
_entity_poly.type
_entity_poly.pdbx_seq_one_letter_code
_entity_poly.pdbx_strand_id
1 'polypeptide(L)'
;MGPGDLSRVLAPLPHRADPRLLVGRETFDDAGVFALSDSLALVQTVDFFAPIVDDPYAFGQIAAANALSDVYAMGGEPLTALNIAAFPESRLPLAILTEILRGGQDKVHEAGAVIVGGHTIIDEELKYGLAVTGRVDPRHILTN
;
A
#
# COMPACT_ATOMS: atom_id res chain seq x y z
N MET A 1 -12.70 7.38 7.25
CA MET A 1 -12.85 8.78 6.76
C MET A 1 -13.26 8.70 5.31
N GLY A 2 -14.28 9.43 4.87
CA GLY A 2 -14.69 9.38 3.45
C GLY A 2 -13.77 10.22 2.54
N PRO A 3 -13.77 10.00 1.22
CA PRO A 3 -12.93 10.75 0.27
C PRO A 3 -13.11 12.28 0.36
N GLY A 4 -14.36 12.73 0.54
CA GLY A 4 -14.68 14.16 0.66
C GLY A 4 -14.16 14.81 1.95
N ASP A 5 -14.07 14.06 3.04
CA ASP A 5 -13.53 14.57 4.31
C ASP A 5 -12.00 14.69 4.23
N LEU A 6 -11.34 13.70 3.64
CA LEU A 6 -9.89 13.74 3.44
C LEU A 6 -9.49 14.92 2.56
N SER A 7 -10.18 15.16 1.44
CA SER A 7 -9.91 16.32 0.58
C SER A 7 -9.94 17.65 1.36
N ARG A 8 -10.92 17.83 2.26
CA ARG A 8 -11.04 19.04 3.10
C ARG A 8 -9.88 19.21 4.07
N VAL A 9 -9.41 18.12 4.68
CA VAL A 9 -8.25 18.13 5.61
C VAL A 9 -6.95 18.39 4.86
N LEU A 10 -6.85 17.92 3.61
CA LEU A 10 -5.67 18.06 2.77
C LEU A 10 -5.54 19.45 2.11
N ALA A 11 -6.66 20.13 1.83
CA ALA A 11 -6.72 21.42 1.14
C ALA A 11 -5.89 22.57 1.77
N PRO A 12 -5.82 22.75 3.11
CA PRO A 12 -5.03 23.85 3.70
C PRO A 12 -3.53 23.57 3.79
N LEU A 13 -3.06 22.35 3.47
CA LEU A 13 -1.64 22.02 3.56
C LEU A 13 -0.86 22.68 2.41
N PRO A 14 0.35 23.21 2.66
CA PRO A 14 1.14 23.86 1.63
C PRO A 14 1.47 22.88 0.51
N HIS A 15 1.10 23.26 -0.72
CA HIS A 15 1.44 22.48 -1.91
C HIS A 15 2.73 23.02 -2.54
N ARG A 16 3.69 22.12 -2.77
CA ARG A 16 4.91 22.42 -3.54
C ARG A 16 4.92 21.53 -4.76
N ALA A 17 4.73 22.13 -5.93
CA ALA A 17 4.83 21.41 -7.19
C ALA A 17 6.28 20.91 -7.40
N ASP A 18 6.41 19.62 -7.68
CA ASP A 18 7.64 19.01 -8.21
C ASP A 18 7.30 18.51 -9.62
N PRO A 19 8.02 18.95 -10.67
CA PRO A 19 7.72 18.53 -12.04
C PRO A 19 7.90 17.03 -12.28
N ARG A 20 8.53 16.30 -11.35
CA ARG A 20 8.67 14.84 -11.39
C ARG A 20 7.44 14.12 -10.85
N LEU A 21 6.55 14.80 -10.11
CA LEU A 21 5.31 14.20 -9.63
C LEU A 21 4.30 14.18 -10.79
N LEU A 22 4.11 12.99 -11.37
CA LEU A 22 3.25 12.79 -12.54
C LEU A 22 1.78 12.59 -12.13
N VAL A 23 1.57 11.89 -11.02
CA VAL A 23 0.25 11.64 -10.41
C VAL A 23 0.39 11.87 -8.92
N GLY A 24 -0.54 12.63 -8.33
CA GLY A 24 -0.43 13.06 -6.94
C GLY A 24 -1.79 13.31 -6.30
N ARG A 25 -1.77 14.03 -5.17
CA ARG A 25 -2.98 14.31 -4.37
C ARG A 25 -4.06 15.10 -5.11
N GLU A 26 -3.68 15.74 -6.21
CA GLU A 26 -4.53 16.57 -7.07
C GLU A 26 -5.48 15.71 -7.91
N THR A 27 -5.01 14.53 -8.34
CA THR A 27 -5.68 13.67 -9.31
C THR A 27 -6.54 12.59 -8.65
N PHE A 28 -6.48 12.45 -7.32
CA PHE A 28 -7.25 11.48 -6.53
C PHE A 28 -7.15 10.02 -7.06
N ASP A 29 -6.01 9.66 -7.64
CA ASP A 29 -5.73 8.29 -8.05
C ASP A 29 -5.32 7.43 -6.85
N ASP A 30 -5.50 6.12 -7.01
CA ASP A 30 -5.23 5.10 -5.99
C ASP A 30 -3.73 4.98 -5.62
N ALA A 31 -2.84 5.60 -6.39
CA ALA A 31 -1.40 5.65 -6.11
C ALA A 31 -0.73 6.95 -6.59
N GLY A 32 0.39 7.31 -5.95
CA GLY A 32 1.26 8.39 -6.43
C GLY A 32 2.27 7.90 -7.46
N VAL A 33 2.55 8.71 -8.49
CA VAL A 33 3.54 8.38 -9.52
C VAL A 33 4.63 9.44 -9.59
N PHE A 34 5.88 9.03 -9.43
CA PHE A 34 7.04 9.92 -9.36
C PHE A 34 8.14 9.53 -10.37
N ALA A 35 8.43 10.41 -11.32
CA ALA A 35 9.44 10.19 -12.36
C ALA A 35 10.87 10.20 -11.78
N LEU A 36 11.63 9.16 -12.13
CA LEU A 36 13.08 9.09 -11.90
C LEU A 36 13.87 9.46 -13.16
N SER A 37 13.30 9.19 -14.34
CA SER A 37 13.83 9.53 -15.65
C SER A 37 12.70 9.51 -16.69
N ASP A 38 13.02 9.82 -17.94
CA ASP A 38 12.06 9.82 -19.06
C ASP A 38 11.44 8.44 -19.36
N SER A 39 12.06 7.36 -18.87
CA SER A 39 11.61 5.97 -19.12
C SER A 39 11.30 5.19 -17.84
N LEU A 40 11.38 5.81 -16.66
CA LEU A 40 11.13 5.14 -15.38
C LEU A 40 10.48 6.10 -14.38
N ALA A 41 9.32 5.70 -13.88
CA ALA A 41 8.67 6.29 -12.71
C ALA A 41 8.41 5.22 -11.63
N LEU A 42 8.39 5.67 -10.39
CA LEU A 42 7.91 4.88 -9.25
C LEU A 42 6.40 5.03 -9.15
N VAL A 43 5.72 3.93 -8.86
CA VAL A 43 4.33 3.92 -8.38
C VAL A 43 4.37 3.63 -6.88
N GLN A 44 3.75 4.46 -6.06
CA GLN A 44 3.75 4.30 -4.61
C GLN A 44 2.32 4.34 -4.09
N THR A 45 1.94 3.29 -3.36
CA THR A 45 0.67 3.21 -2.65
C THR A 45 0.90 2.69 -1.23
N VAL A 46 -0.08 2.94 -0.36
CA VAL A 46 -0.14 2.37 0.97
C VAL A 46 -1.59 2.07 1.32
N ASP A 47 -1.84 0.83 1.72
CA ASP A 47 -3.18 0.43 2.13
C ASP A 47 -3.15 -0.62 3.23
N PHE A 48 -3.99 -0.42 4.25
CA PHE A 48 -4.11 -1.30 5.41
C PHE A 48 -5.44 -1.12 6.11
N PHE A 49 -6.02 -2.21 6.62
CA PHE A 49 -7.36 -2.20 7.19
C PHE A 49 -7.53 -3.29 8.26
N ALA A 50 -8.66 -3.26 8.97
CA ALA A 50 -9.02 -4.25 9.96
C ALA A 50 -9.42 -5.59 9.30
N PRO A 51 -9.35 -6.73 10.01
CA PRO A 51 -9.73 -8.03 9.45
C PRO A 51 -11.11 -8.05 8.81
N ILE A 52 -11.19 -8.60 7.60
CA ILE A 52 -12.45 -8.82 6.88
C ILE A 52 -12.87 -10.30 6.84
N VAL A 53 -11.99 -11.18 7.30
CA VAL A 53 -12.18 -12.63 7.44
C VAL A 53 -11.50 -13.11 8.72
N ASP A 54 -11.97 -14.23 9.27
CA ASP A 54 -11.47 -14.77 10.53
C ASP A 54 -10.14 -15.53 10.39
N ASP A 55 -9.85 -16.11 9.22
CA ASP A 55 -8.60 -16.84 8.98
C ASP A 55 -7.43 -15.85 8.82
N PRO A 56 -6.42 -15.88 9.72
CA PRO A 56 -5.36 -14.88 9.71
C PRO A 56 -4.51 -14.91 8.45
N TYR A 57 -4.23 -16.10 7.92
CA TYR A 57 -3.44 -16.27 6.71
C TYR A 57 -4.17 -15.70 5.49
N ALA A 58 -5.45 -16.05 5.31
CA ALA A 58 -6.29 -15.50 4.26
C ALA A 58 -6.44 -13.98 4.39
N PHE A 59 -6.61 -13.45 5.60
CA PHE A 59 -6.62 -12.00 5.82
C PHE A 59 -5.32 -11.35 5.32
N GLY A 60 -4.16 -11.92 5.67
CA GLY A 60 -2.87 -11.46 5.17
C GLY A 60 -2.78 -11.45 3.64
N GLN A 61 -3.24 -12.53 2.99
CA GLN A 61 -3.27 -12.62 1.53
C GLN A 61 -4.18 -11.55 0.91
N ILE A 62 -5.36 -11.32 1.47
CA ILE A 62 -6.32 -10.36 0.93
C ILE A 62 -5.81 -8.93 1.11
N ALA A 63 -5.28 -8.59 2.29
CA ALA A 63 -4.71 -7.27 2.56
C ALA A 63 -3.52 -6.97 1.63
N ALA A 64 -2.65 -7.95 1.40
CA ALA A 64 -1.55 -7.79 0.45
C ALA A 64 -2.04 -7.63 -1.00
N ALA A 65 -3.01 -8.45 -1.44
CA ALA A 65 -3.58 -8.34 -2.78
C ALA A 65 -4.24 -6.96 -3.03
N ASN A 66 -4.94 -6.43 -2.04
CA ASN A 66 -5.51 -5.08 -2.07
C ASN A 66 -4.42 -4.01 -2.18
N ALA A 67 -3.42 -4.03 -1.29
CA ALA A 67 -2.37 -3.02 -1.34
C ALA A 67 -1.52 -3.09 -2.64
N LEU A 68 -1.43 -4.26 -3.28
CA LEU A 68 -0.77 -4.42 -4.57
C LEU A 68 -1.63 -3.91 -5.75
N SER A 69 -2.96 -3.85 -5.60
CA SER A 69 -3.87 -3.58 -6.72
C SER A 69 -3.67 -2.21 -7.32
N ASP A 70 -3.35 -1.20 -6.51
CA ASP A 70 -3.21 0.17 -7.01
C ASP A 70 -2.00 0.30 -7.93
N VAL A 71 -0.94 -0.46 -7.68
CA VAL A 71 0.22 -0.50 -8.59
C VAL A 71 -0.20 -1.03 -9.96
N TYR A 72 -1.00 -2.10 -10.00
CA TYR A 72 -1.53 -2.64 -11.25
C TYR A 72 -2.53 -1.69 -11.91
N ALA A 73 -3.34 -0.98 -11.13
CA ALA A 73 -4.30 -0.01 -11.63
C ALA A 73 -3.62 1.14 -12.39
N MET A 74 -2.42 1.54 -11.96
CA MET A 74 -1.59 2.53 -12.68
C MET A 74 -0.84 1.97 -13.91
N GLY A 75 -1.02 0.68 -14.25
CA GLY A 75 -0.24 -0.02 -15.28
C GLY A 75 1.18 -0.38 -14.86
N GLY A 76 1.46 -0.35 -13.55
CA GLY A 76 2.77 -0.62 -12.99
C GLY A 76 3.02 -2.10 -12.65
N GLU A 77 4.29 -2.40 -12.41
CA GLU A 77 4.77 -3.69 -11.92
C GLU A 77 5.26 -3.53 -10.47
N PRO A 78 4.71 -4.27 -9.48
CA PRO A 78 5.22 -4.25 -8.11
C PRO A 78 6.68 -4.68 -8.01
N LEU A 79 7.48 -3.97 -7.20
CA LEU A 79 8.89 -4.28 -6.96
C LEU A 79 9.16 -4.70 -5.53
N THR A 80 8.72 -3.87 -4.58
CA THR A 80 9.00 -4.07 -3.16
C THR A 80 7.80 -3.70 -2.31
N ALA A 81 7.67 -4.30 -1.13
CA ALA A 81 6.67 -3.94 -0.15
C ALA A 81 7.23 -3.89 1.28
N LEU A 82 6.64 -3.02 2.10
CA LEU A 82 6.89 -2.87 3.53
C LEU A 82 5.63 -3.24 4.30
N ASN A 83 5.74 -4.12 5.30
CA ASN A 83 4.61 -4.45 6.17
C ASN A 83 4.21 -3.27 7.04
N ILE A 84 2.91 -3.04 7.19
CA ILE A 84 2.34 -2.11 8.16
C ILE A 84 1.36 -2.91 9.01
N ALA A 85 1.61 -2.98 10.31
CA ALA A 85 0.75 -3.72 11.23
C ALA A 85 0.46 -2.93 12.52
N ALA A 86 -0.77 -3.02 12.98
CA ALA A 86 -1.19 -2.60 14.31
C ALA A 86 -1.74 -3.85 15.01
N PHE A 87 -1.21 -4.23 16.17
CA PHE A 87 -1.50 -5.54 16.78
C PHE A 87 -1.81 -5.45 18.28
N PRO A 88 -2.94 -6.02 18.75
CA PRO A 88 -3.28 -6.06 20.17
C PRO A 88 -2.59 -7.22 20.88
N GLU A 89 -1.29 -7.06 21.17
CA GLU A 89 -0.48 -8.12 21.80
C GLU A 89 -0.99 -8.59 23.16
N SER A 90 -1.77 -7.76 23.87
CA SER A 90 -2.39 -8.12 25.14
C SER A 90 -3.64 -9.00 25.01
N ARG A 91 -4.21 -9.10 23.81
CA ARG A 91 -5.49 -9.81 23.55
C ARG A 91 -5.36 -10.95 22.55
N LEU A 92 -4.39 -10.90 21.65
CA LEU A 92 -4.18 -11.90 20.61
C LEU A 92 -2.78 -12.51 20.71
N PRO A 93 -2.64 -13.83 20.52
CA PRO A 93 -1.33 -14.47 20.48
C PRO A 93 -0.55 -14.02 19.24
N LEU A 94 0.76 -13.82 19.38
CA LEU A 94 1.65 -13.42 18.28
C LEU A 94 1.63 -14.39 17.08
N ALA A 95 1.24 -15.65 17.29
CA ALA A 95 1.05 -16.62 16.22
C ALA A 95 0.03 -16.15 15.16
N ILE A 96 -0.99 -15.36 15.55
CA ILE A 96 -1.94 -14.76 14.61
C ILE A 96 -1.21 -13.77 13.70
N LEU A 97 -0.36 -12.90 14.26
CA LEU A 97 0.45 -11.98 13.45
C LEU A 97 1.39 -12.73 12.51
N THR A 98 1.99 -13.83 12.98
CA THR A 98 2.83 -14.69 12.13
C THR A 98 2.08 -15.21 10.91
N GLU A 99 0.85 -15.72 11.09
CA GLU A 99 0.06 -16.24 9.98
C GLU A 99 -0.38 -15.14 9.00
N ILE A 100 -0.73 -13.94 9.52
CA ILE A 100 -1.04 -12.76 8.68
C ILE A 100 0.16 -12.38 7.82
N LEU A 101 1.34 -12.24 8.44
CA LEU A 101 2.56 -11.89 7.73
C LEU A 101 2.96 -12.96 6.72
N ARG A 102 2.75 -14.25 7.03
CA ARG A 102 2.97 -15.37 6.11
C ARG A 102 2.07 -15.26 4.88
N GLY A 103 0.78 -15.00 5.08
CA GLY A 103 -0.18 -14.81 3.99
C GLY A 103 0.16 -13.61 3.11
N GLY A 104 0.49 -12.47 3.72
CA GLY A 104 0.89 -11.29 2.98
C GLY A 104 2.17 -11.51 2.18
N GLN A 105 3.19 -12.14 2.78
CA GLN A 105 4.45 -12.46 2.12
C GLN A 105 4.25 -13.40 0.92
N ASP A 106 3.48 -14.48 1.07
CA ASP A 106 3.24 -15.43 -0.02
C ASP A 106 2.52 -14.74 -1.20
N LYS A 107 1.60 -13.82 -0.92
CA LYS A 107 0.93 -13.03 -1.97
C LYS A 107 1.87 -12.01 -2.65
N VAL A 108 2.77 -11.38 -1.89
CA VAL A 108 3.79 -10.47 -2.45
C VAL A 108 4.76 -11.23 -3.36
N HIS A 109 5.17 -12.43 -2.97
CA HIS A 109 6.01 -13.29 -3.82
C HIS A 109 5.28 -13.76 -5.07
N GLU A 110 3.99 -14.10 -4.98
CA GLU A 110 3.15 -14.42 -6.14
C GLU A 110 3.09 -13.26 -7.15
N ALA A 111 3.10 -12.01 -6.67
CA ALA A 111 3.14 -10.81 -7.48
C ALA A 111 4.54 -10.50 -8.08
N GLY A 112 5.58 -11.28 -7.77
CA GLY A 112 6.95 -11.05 -8.23
C GLY A 112 7.72 -9.96 -7.46
N ALA A 113 7.14 -9.43 -6.39
CA ALA A 113 7.75 -8.40 -5.54
C ALA A 113 8.43 -9.01 -4.30
N VAL A 114 9.19 -8.18 -3.59
CA VAL A 114 9.95 -8.60 -2.39
C VAL A 114 9.53 -7.79 -1.15
N ILE A 115 9.30 -8.48 -0.04
CA ILE A 115 9.15 -7.83 1.26
C ILE A 115 10.53 -7.34 1.73
N VAL A 116 10.68 -6.03 1.94
CA VAL A 116 11.97 -5.40 2.31
C VAL A 116 12.02 -4.90 3.76
N GLY A 117 10.97 -5.15 4.53
CA GLY A 117 10.88 -4.77 5.94
C GLY A 117 9.45 -4.45 6.35
N GLY A 118 9.33 -3.55 7.33
CA GLY A 118 8.03 -3.05 7.79
C GLY A 118 8.11 -2.38 9.16
N HIS A 119 6.94 -2.01 9.67
CA HIS A 119 6.78 -1.49 11.01
C HIS A 119 5.53 -2.06 11.68
N THR A 120 5.61 -2.28 12.98
CA THR A 120 4.50 -2.78 13.79
C THR A 120 4.34 -1.92 15.03
N ILE A 121 3.10 -1.52 15.31
CA ILE A 121 2.73 -0.80 16.52
C ILE A 121 1.76 -1.61 17.37
N ILE A 122 1.72 -1.30 18.67
CA ILE A 122 0.68 -1.81 19.57
C ILE A 122 -0.55 -0.93 19.39
N ASP A 123 -1.70 -1.56 19.18
CA ASP A 123 -3.01 -0.91 19.04
C ASP A 123 -4.06 -1.83 19.65
N GLU A 124 -5.19 -1.28 20.06
CA GLU A 124 -6.31 -2.10 20.49
C GLU A 124 -6.86 -2.90 19.30
N GLU A 125 -6.93 -2.34 18.10
CA GLU A 125 -7.53 -3.02 16.95
C GLU A 125 -6.46 -3.53 15.97
N LEU A 126 -6.58 -4.82 15.62
CA LEU A 126 -5.75 -5.46 14.61
C LEU A 126 -5.95 -4.77 13.26
N LYS A 127 -4.86 -4.34 12.63
CA LYS A 127 -4.84 -3.82 11.26
C LYS A 127 -3.60 -4.34 10.55
N TYR A 128 -3.74 -4.68 9.27
CA TYR A 128 -2.62 -5.12 8.47
C TYR A 128 -2.75 -4.64 7.02
N GLY A 129 -1.62 -4.40 6.39
CA GLY A 129 -1.50 -4.10 4.98
C GLY A 129 -0.06 -3.78 4.61
N LEU A 130 0.13 -3.14 3.46
CA LEU A 130 1.43 -2.90 2.87
C LEU A 130 1.57 -1.46 2.37
N ALA A 131 2.79 -0.92 2.49
CA ALA A 131 3.24 0.13 1.58
C ALA A 131 3.96 -0.55 0.41
N VAL A 132 3.51 -0.29 -0.82
CA VAL A 132 4.01 -0.94 -2.02
C VAL A 132 4.71 0.10 -2.91
N THR A 133 5.89 -0.28 -3.41
CA THR A 133 6.58 0.44 -4.48
C THR A 133 6.61 -0.43 -5.72
N GLY A 134 6.08 0.10 -6.82
CA GLY A 134 6.17 -0.45 -8.15
C GLY A 134 6.96 0.45 -9.10
N ARG A 135 7.09 0.00 -10.35
CA ARG A 135 7.64 0.79 -11.45
C ARG A 135 6.67 0.85 -12.62
N VAL A 136 6.73 1.94 -13.36
CA VAL A 136 5.98 2.12 -14.61
C VAL A 136 6.81 2.94 -15.60
N ASP A 137 6.62 2.71 -16.91
CA ASP A 137 7.10 3.64 -17.93
C ASP A 137 6.20 4.87 -17.90
N PRO A 138 6.74 6.10 -17.73
CA PRO A 138 5.93 7.33 -17.70
C PRO A 138 4.97 7.51 -18.88
N ARG A 139 5.23 6.86 -20.02
CA ARG A 139 4.41 6.95 -21.24
C ARG A 139 3.24 5.95 -21.26
N HIS A 140 3.20 5.03 -20.30
CA HIS A 140 2.19 3.95 -20.21
C HIS A 140 1.41 3.98 -18.88
N ILE A 141 1.44 5.11 -18.17
CA ILE A 141 0.64 5.28 -16.96
C ILE A 141 -0.84 5.20 -17.33
N LEU A 142 -1.60 4.42 -16.57
CA LEU A 142 -3.05 4.39 -16.63
C LEU A 142 -3.60 5.29 -15.52
N THR A 143 -4.51 6.21 -15.86
CA THR A 143 -5.20 7.09 -14.90
C THR A 143 -6.69 7.12 -15.26
N ASN A 144 -7.54 7.40 -14.28
CA ASN A 144 -8.99 7.55 -14.48
C ASN A 144 -9.41 8.92 -15.03
#